data_AF-A0A5N6Q0U2-F1
#
_entry.id   AF-A0A5N6Q0U2-F1
#
_cell.length_a   1.000
_cell.length_b   1.000
_cell.length_c   1.000
_cell.angle_alpha   90.00
_cell.angle_beta   90.00
_cell.angle_gamma   90.00
#
_symmetry.space_group_name_H-M   'P 1'
#
loop_
_entity.id
_entity.type
_entity.pdbx_description
1 polymer ?
#
loop_
_entity_poly.entity_id
_entity_poly.type
_entity_poly.pdbx_seq_one_letter_code
_entity_poly.pdbx_strand_id
1 'polypeptide(L)'
;MSFGLTNAPAVFMDLMNRVCRPYLDQFVIIFIDDILIYSKTEQEHEDHLRKVLELLREEQLYAKFSKCEFWLKEVHFLGHVINKDGIHVDPAKIEVIKNWTTPSTPTEIRSFLGLAGYYRIFIANFSKIALPLTTLTQKSRAFIWGQKQEDAFQLLKQKLCNSPILSLPEGSDDFILYCDASNLGLGCVLMQRDKVIAYASRQLKVHKKNYTTHDLELGVVVFALMIWRHYLYGTKCVIYTDCHTPSRRGWIEVPVGRKVLGARYRE
;
A
#
# COMPACT_ATOMS: atom_id res chain seq x y z
N MET A 1 12.08 4.83 -28.88
CA MET A 1 10.83 5.61 -28.81
C MET A 1 11.18 7.08 -28.65
N SER A 2 10.43 7.99 -29.29
CA SER A 2 10.64 9.44 -29.09
C SER A 2 10.02 9.91 -27.76
N PHE A 3 10.68 10.87 -27.11
CA PHE A 3 10.16 11.50 -25.90
C PHE A 3 8.91 12.33 -26.21
N GLY A 4 7.98 12.38 -25.24
CA GLY A 4 6.75 13.20 -25.33
C GLY A 4 5.51 12.47 -25.89
N LEU A 5 5.65 11.23 -26.36
CA LEU A 5 4.50 10.40 -26.74
C LEU A 5 3.79 9.85 -25.50
N THR A 6 2.51 10.16 -25.35
CA THR A 6 1.67 9.74 -24.20
C THR A 6 1.70 8.24 -23.93
N ASN A 7 1.79 7.42 -24.98
CA ASN A 7 1.77 5.96 -24.88
C ASN A 7 3.15 5.33 -24.76
N ALA A 8 4.24 6.09 -24.93
CA ALA A 8 5.59 5.54 -24.90
C ALA A 8 5.92 4.79 -23.59
N PRO A 9 5.58 5.30 -22.39
CA PRO A 9 5.85 4.56 -21.14
C PRO A 9 5.08 3.25 -21.06
N ALA A 10 3.83 3.21 -21.53
CA ALA A 10 3.00 2.01 -21.49
C ALA A 10 3.53 0.93 -22.45
N VAL A 11 3.96 1.33 -23.65
CA VAL A 11 4.56 0.43 -24.64
C VAL A 11 5.91 -0.08 -24.15
N PHE A 12 6.73 0.77 -23.53
CA PHE A 12 8.02 0.36 -22.96
C PHE A 12 7.82 -0.62 -21.81
N MET A 13 6.87 -0.36 -20.92
CA MET A 13 6.54 -1.27 -19.83
C MET A 13 6.04 -2.64 -20.35
N ASP A 14 5.23 -2.69 -21.41
CA ASP A 14 4.82 -3.95 -22.04
C ASP A 14 6.02 -4.74 -22.59
N LEU A 15 6.94 -4.05 -23.28
CA LEU A 15 8.19 -4.65 -23.77
C LEU A 15 9.02 -5.22 -22.63
N MET A 16 9.30 -4.42 -21.60
CA MET A 16 10.11 -4.84 -20.45
C MET A 16 9.46 -6.00 -19.71
N ASN A 17 8.13 -5.98 -19.55
CA ASN A 17 7.41 -7.08 -18.92
C ASN A 17 7.48 -8.37 -19.74
N ARG A 18 7.51 -8.28 -21.08
CA ARG A 18 7.66 -9.45 -21.96
C ARG A 18 9.06 -10.03 -21.92
N VAL A 19 10.07 -9.17 -21.99
CA VAL A 19 11.49 -9.54 -21.96
C VAL A 19 11.84 -10.20 -20.62
N CYS A 20 11.52 -9.54 -19.51
CA CYS A 20 11.89 -10.01 -18.18
C CYS A 20 10.89 -11.00 -17.58
N ARG A 21 9.86 -11.41 -18.33
CA ARG A 21 8.83 -12.37 -17.90
C ARG A 21 9.37 -13.61 -17.16
N PRO A 22 10.52 -14.22 -17.55
CA PRO A 22 11.06 -15.38 -16.85
C PRO A 22 11.48 -15.09 -15.40
N TYR A 23 11.84 -13.85 -15.10
CA TYR A 23 12.44 -13.42 -13.82
C TYR A 23 11.56 -12.46 -13.01
N LEU A 24 10.47 -11.96 -13.63
CA LEU A 24 9.47 -11.14 -12.97
C LEU A 24 8.90 -11.83 -11.72
N ASP A 25 8.76 -11.05 -10.66
CA ASP A 25 8.23 -11.47 -9.35
C ASP A 25 9.01 -12.60 -8.65
N GLN A 26 10.16 -13.03 -9.20
CA GLN A 26 11.06 -13.98 -8.55
C GLN A 26 12.23 -13.28 -7.88
N PHE A 27 12.95 -12.46 -8.65
CA PHE A 27 14.08 -11.65 -8.17
C PHE A 27 14.21 -10.32 -8.92
N VAL A 28 13.31 -10.05 -9.87
CA VAL A 28 13.26 -8.80 -10.64
C VAL A 28 11.88 -8.14 -10.49
N ILE A 29 11.87 -6.85 -10.18
CA ILE A 29 10.70 -5.97 -10.25
C ILE A 29 11.00 -4.88 -11.27
N ILE A 30 10.03 -4.58 -12.13
CA ILE A 30 10.18 -3.57 -13.18
C ILE A 30 9.12 -2.50 -13.01
N PHE A 31 9.54 -1.25 -13.11
CA PHE A 31 8.63 -0.13 -13.20
C PHE A 31 9.11 0.86 -14.26
N ILE A 32 8.43 0.87 -15.41
CA ILE A 32 8.77 1.71 -16.56
C ILE A 32 10.24 1.47 -16.98
N ASP A 33 11.14 2.36 -16.61
CA ASP A 33 12.57 2.34 -16.98
C ASP A 33 13.46 1.75 -15.87
N ASP A 34 12.92 1.58 -14.66
CA ASP A 34 13.67 1.15 -13.48
C ASP A 34 13.55 -0.38 -13.29
N ILE A 35 14.70 -1.05 -13.16
CA ILE A 35 14.81 -2.49 -12.90
C ILE A 35 15.40 -2.66 -11.51
N LEU A 36 14.61 -3.23 -10.59
CA LEU A 36 15.04 -3.58 -9.25
C LEU A 36 15.37 -5.08 -9.20
N ILE A 37 16.61 -5.41 -8.84
CA ILE A 37 17.07 -6.78 -8.66
C ILE A 37 17.29 -7.00 -7.16
N TYR A 38 16.65 -8.02 -6.59
CA TYR A 38 16.76 -8.34 -5.16
C TYR A 38 17.11 -9.80 -4.96
N SER A 39 17.84 -10.12 -3.88
CA SER A 39 18.34 -11.47 -3.60
C SER A 39 18.57 -11.65 -2.11
N LYS A 40 18.61 -12.89 -1.62
CA LYS A 40 18.79 -13.17 -0.18
C LYS A 40 20.26 -13.22 0.21
N THR A 41 21.11 -13.69 -0.69
CA THR A 41 22.56 -13.81 -0.48
C THR A 41 23.35 -13.07 -1.55
N GLU A 42 24.59 -12.70 -1.24
CA GLU A 42 25.48 -12.02 -2.20
C GLU A 42 25.83 -12.91 -3.39
N GLN A 43 25.97 -14.22 -3.18
CA GLN A 43 26.25 -15.20 -4.25
C GLN A 43 25.07 -15.31 -5.21
N GLU A 44 23.85 -15.46 -4.69
CA GLU A 44 22.64 -15.43 -5.52
C GLU A 44 22.49 -14.10 -6.27
N HIS A 45 22.88 -12.98 -5.62
CA HIS A 45 22.80 -11.66 -6.24
C HIS A 45 23.73 -11.53 -7.45
N GLU A 46 24.95 -12.07 -7.37
CA GLU A 46 25.88 -12.11 -8.51
C GLU A 46 25.25 -12.87 -9.70
N ASP A 47 24.68 -14.04 -9.44
CA ASP A 47 24.05 -14.87 -10.46
C ASP A 47 22.81 -14.19 -11.07
N HIS A 48 21.97 -13.57 -10.24
CA HIS A 48 20.80 -12.83 -10.70
C HIS A 48 21.20 -11.61 -11.55
N LEU A 49 22.20 -10.85 -11.11
CA LEU A 49 22.72 -9.72 -11.86
C LEU A 49 23.25 -10.15 -13.22
N ARG A 50 24.02 -11.25 -13.27
CA ARG A 50 24.55 -11.82 -14.51
C ARG A 50 23.43 -12.19 -15.48
N LYS A 51 22.41 -12.92 -15.02
CA LYS A 51 21.25 -13.32 -15.83
C LYS A 51 20.50 -12.13 -16.42
N VAL A 52 20.29 -11.06 -15.63
CA VAL A 52 19.58 -9.87 -16.09
C VAL A 52 20.42 -9.10 -17.12
N LEU A 53 21.73 -8.94 -16.89
CA LEU A 53 22.61 -8.26 -17.84
C LEU A 53 22.76 -9.03 -19.15
N GLU A 54 22.80 -10.36 -19.11
CA GLU A 54 22.80 -11.22 -20.30
C GLU A 54 21.50 -11.05 -21.09
N LEU A 55 20.35 -11.10 -20.42
CA LEU A 55 19.04 -10.88 -21.04
C LEU A 55 18.94 -9.49 -21.69
N LEU A 56 19.38 -8.44 -21.00
CA LEU A 56 19.39 -7.08 -21.56
C LEU A 56 20.30 -6.99 -22.80
N ARG A 57 21.43 -7.70 -22.80
CA ARG A 57 22.35 -7.74 -23.94
C ARG A 57 21.74 -8.47 -25.15
N GLU A 58 21.05 -9.59 -24.92
CA GLU A 58 20.37 -10.35 -25.97
C GLU A 58 19.27 -9.52 -26.65
N GLU A 59 18.48 -8.80 -25.86
CA GLU A 59 17.39 -7.94 -26.33
C GLU A 59 17.86 -6.54 -26.78
N GLN A 60 19.18 -6.30 -26.79
CA GLN A 60 19.82 -5.04 -27.17
C GLN A 60 19.29 -3.82 -26.39
N LEU A 61 18.96 -4.02 -25.11
CA LEU A 61 18.55 -2.99 -24.17
C LEU A 61 19.76 -2.50 -23.38
N TYR A 62 19.93 -1.18 -23.31
CA TYR A 62 21.10 -0.55 -22.70
C TYR A 62 20.71 0.24 -21.47
N ALA A 63 21.27 -0.14 -20.32
CA ALA A 63 21.18 0.63 -19.10
C ALA A 63 22.24 1.74 -19.09
N LYS A 64 21.87 2.92 -18.60
CA LYS A 64 22.82 4.01 -18.43
C LYS A 64 23.63 3.79 -17.16
N PHE A 65 24.88 3.36 -17.29
CA PHE A 65 25.77 3.04 -16.16
C PHE A 65 25.84 4.13 -15.08
N SER A 66 25.82 5.41 -15.46
CA SER A 66 25.87 6.54 -14.51
C SER A 66 24.64 6.66 -13.60
N LYS A 67 23.56 5.91 -13.87
CA LYS A 67 22.33 5.86 -13.08
C LYS A 67 22.14 4.50 -12.41
N CYS A 68 23.03 3.54 -12.67
CA CYS A 68 22.94 2.22 -12.08
C CYS A 68 23.67 2.21 -10.74
N GLU A 69 23.02 1.63 -9.74
CA GLU A 69 23.58 1.41 -8.42
C GLU A 69 23.60 -0.09 -8.15
N PHE A 70 24.70 -0.62 -7.62
CA PHE A 70 24.91 -2.06 -7.41
C PHE A 70 25.33 -2.32 -5.97
N TRP A 71 25.04 -3.55 -5.48
CA TRP A 71 25.48 -4.03 -4.16
C TRP A 71 25.04 -3.15 -2.98
N LEU A 72 23.84 -2.56 -3.09
CA LEU A 72 23.26 -1.73 -2.04
C LEU A 72 22.48 -2.58 -1.04
N LYS A 73 22.60 -2.24 0.24
CA LYS A 73 21.79 -2.82 1.35
C LYS A 73 20.44 -2.10 1.51
N GLU A 74 20.38 -0.86 1.06
CA GLU A 74 19.19 -0.01 1.07
C GLU A 74 19.05 0.65 -0.30
N VAL A 75 17.85 0.59 -0.88
CA VAL A 75 17.59 1.12 -2.22
C VAL A 75 16.41 2.07 -2.20
N HIS A 76 16.55 3.22 -2.88
CA HIS A 76 15.43 4.11 -3.15
C HIS A 76 14.68 3.61 -4.38
N PHE A 77 13.42 3.19 -4.20
CA PHE A 77 12.58 2.69 -5.28
C PHE A 77 11.16 3.24 -5.15
N LEU A 78 10.64 3.85 -6.21
CA LEU A 78 9.31 4.45 -6.25
C LEU A 78 8.98 5.38 -5.07
N GLY A 79 9.93 6.17 -4.59
CA GLY A 79 9.68 7.08 -3.46
C GLY A 79 9.55 6.38 -2.09
N HIS A 80 10.02 5.13 -2.01
CA HIS A 80 10.22 4.38 -0.77
C HIS A 80 11.70 4.01 -0.62
N VAL A 81 12.13 3.80 0.62
CA VAL A 81 13.44 3.19 0.92
C VAL A 81 13.18 1.74 1.30
N ILE A 82 13.81 0.81 0.59
CA ILE A 82 13.64 -0.63 0.82
C ILE A 82 14.95 -1.16 1.40
N ASN A 83 14.86 -1.86 2.53
CA ASN A 83 15.99 -2.53 3.17
C ASN A 83 15.59 -3.92 3.68
N LYS A 84 16.48 -4.56 4.43
CA LYS A 84 16.26 -5.89 5.03
C LYS A 84 15.07 -5.95 6.00
N ASP A 85 14.75 -4.84 6.67
CA ASP A 85 13.75 -4.77 7.72
C ASP A 85 12.35 -4.49 7.12
N GLY A 86 12.31 -3.81 5.97
CA GLY A 86 11.12 -3.67 5.15
C GLY A 86 11.13 -2.42 4.27
N ILE A 87 9.94 -1.85 4.10
CA ILE A 87 9.68 -0.63 3.33
C ILE A 87 9.56 0.53 4.30
N HIS A 88 10.30 1.58 4.00
CA HIS A 88 10.31 2.85 4.71
C HIS A 88 9.80 3.99 3.82
N VAL A 89 9.28 5.03 4.46
CA VAL A 89 9.01 6.31 3.81
C VAL A 89 10.35 7.00 3.53
N ASP A 90 10.49 7.59 2.34
CA ASP A 90 11.69 8.35 1.96
C ASP A 90 11.94 9.52 2.96
N PRO A 91 13.11 9.57 3.63
CA PRO A 91 13.46 10.65 4.55
C PRO A 91 13.31 12.05 3.95
N ALA A 92 13.63 12.22 2.66
CA ALA A 92 13.47 13.51 1.98
C ALA A 92 11.99 13.95 1.94
N LYS A 93 11.06 12.99 1.81
CA LYS A 93 9.62 13.27 1.87
C LYS A 93 9.16 13.53 3.29
N ILE A 94 9.72 12.84 4.29
CA ILE A 94 9.45 13.12 5.71
C ILE A 94 9.84 14.56 6.06
N GLU A 95 11.00 15.04 5.61
CA GLU A 95 11.44 16.42 5.84
C GLU A 95 10.49 17.45 5.22
N VAL A 96 10.06 17.21 3.97
CA VAL A 96 9.06 18.05 3.29
C VAL A 96 7.75 18.09 4.07
N ILE A 97 7.27 16.95 4.59
CA ILE A 97 6.05 16.89 5.42
C ILE A 97 6.25 17.63 6.73
N LYS A 98 7.40 17.46 7.38
CA LYS A 98 7.72 18.09 8.67
C LYS A 98 7.72 19.62 8.56
N ASN A 99 8.34 20.15 7.51
CA ASN A 99 8.44 21.58 7.25
C ASN A 99 7.22 22.16 6.51
N TRP A 100 6.21 21.33 6.21
CA TRP A 100 4.99 21.77 5.53
C TRP A 100 4.23 22.79 6.39
N THR A 101 3.98 23.97 5.82
CA THR A 101 3.23 25.05 6.45
C THR A 101 1.74 24.73 6.51
N THR A 102 1.03 25.26 7.50
CA THR A 102 -0.40 25.04 7.63
C THR A 102 -1.11 25.55 6.37
N PRO A 103 -1.86 24.68 5.65
CA PRO A 103 -2.45 25.04 4.37
C PRO A 103 -3.58 26.04 4.58
N SER A 104 -3.57 27.11 3.80
CA SER A 104 -4.55 28.20 3.84
C SER A 104 -5.57 28.13 2.70
N THR A 105 -5.31 27.29 1.70
CA THR A 105 -6.16 27.13 0.52
C THR A 105 -6.63 25.68 0.31
N PRO A 106 -7.82 25.46 -0.29
CA PRO A 106 -8.27 24.12 -0.66
C PRO A 106 -7.29 23.39 -1.60
N THR A 107 -6.54 24.11 -2.42
CA THR A 107 -5.54 23.55 -3.35
C THR A 107 -4.34 23.00 -2.60
N GLU A 108 -3.83 23.73 -1.60
CA GLU A 108 -2.75 23.26 -0.72
C GLU A 108 -3.17 22.03 0.07
N ILE A 109 -4.40 21.99 0.60
CA ILE A 109 -4.93 20.79 1.27
C ILE A 109 -4.96 19.60 0.32
N ARG A 110 -5.41 19.78 -0.93
CA ARG A 110 -5.42 18.68 -1.91
C ARG A 110 -4.02 18.18 -2.22
N SER A 111 -3.04 19.07 -2.33
CA SER A 111 -1.64 18.71 -2.54
C SER A 111 -1.11 17.88 -1.35
N PHE A 112 -1.33 18.36 -0.12
CA PHE A 112 -0.94 17.65 1.10
C PHE A 112 -1.63 16.28 1.21
N LEU A 113 -2.95 16.22 0.99
CA LEU A 113 -3.71 14.97 1.04
C LEU A 113 -3.32 14.00 -0.08
N GLY A 114 -2.86 14.50 -1.24
CA GLY A 114 -2.31 13.67 -2.30
C GLY A 114 -1.04 12.96 -1.85
N LEU A 115 -0.10 13.70 -1.26
CA LEU A 115 1.16 13.15 -0.76
C LEU A 115 0.95 12.25 0.47
N ALA A 116 0.15 12.67 1.44
CA ALA A 116 -0.21 11.84 2.59
C ALA A 116 -1.01 10.60 2.17
N GLY A 117 -1.83 10.72 1.13
CA GLY A 117 -2.59 9.63 0.52
C GLY A 117 -1.71 8.58 -0.17
N TYR A 118 -0.56 8.99 -0.71
CA TYR A 118 0.45 8.06 -1.26
C TYR A 118 0.99 7.15 -0.15
N TYR A 119 1.33 7.71 1.01
CA TYR A 119 1.83 6.98 2.18
C TYR A 119 0.72 6.45 3.11
N ARG A 120 -0.54 6.38 2.65
CA ARG A 120 -1.66 5.92 3.49
C ARG A 120 -1.48 4.51 4.04
N ILE A 121 -0.67 3.67 3.36
CA ILE A 121 -0.40 2.29 3.76
C ILE A 121 0.38 2.17 5.06
N PHE A 122 1.04 3.26 5.49
CA PHE A 122 1.78 3.35 6.75
C PHE A 122 0.92 3.86 7.92
N ILE A 123 -0.30 4.36 7.64
CA ILE A 123 -1.11 5.10 8.60
C ILE A 123 -2.38 4.34 8.95
N ALA A 124 -2.42 3.81 10.18
CA ALA A 124 -3.64 3.24 10.74
C ALA A 124 -4.77 4.28 10.79
N ASN A 125 -5.94 3.90 10.27
CA ASN A 125 -7.16 4.71 10.24
C ASN A 125 -7.01 6.07 9.53
N PHE A 126 -6.15 6.17 8.52
CA PHE A 126 -5.93 7.40 7.72
C PHE A 126 -7.22 8.12 7.32
N SER A 127 -8.22 7.38 6.83
CA SER A 127 -9.49 7.93 6.38
C SER A 127 -10.28 8.66 7.47
N LYS A 128 -10.22 8.18 8.72
CA LYS A 128 -10.87 8.81 9.88
C LYS A 128 -10.18 10.12 10.22
N ILE A 129 -8.84 10.14 10.19
CA ILE A 129 -8.02 11.33 10.49
C ILE A 129 -8.13 12.39 9.39
N ALA A 130 -8.11 11.98 8.13
CA ALA A 130 -8.18 12.88 6.98
C ALA A 130 -9.60 13.45 6.73
N LEU A 131 -10.64 12.92 7.40
CA LEU A 131 -12.03 13.36 7.22
C LEU A 131 -12.26 14.87 7.36
N PRO A 132 -11.84 15.55 8.45
CA PRO A 132 -11.98 17.00 8.58
C PRO A 132 -11.27 17.78 7.45
N LEU A 133 -10.12 17.31 6.97
CA LEU A 133 -9.38 17.94 5.88
C LEU A 133 -10.05 17.72 4.52
N THR A 134 -10.49 16.49 4.22
CA THR A 134 -11.22 16.18 2.98
C THR A 134 -12.51 16.99 2.86
N THR A 135 -13.15 17.28 4.00
CA THR A 135 -14.38 18.10 4.06
C THR A 135 -14.14 19.53 3.57
N LEU A 136 -12.96 20.11 3.82
CA LEU A 136 -12.59 21.45 3.35
C LEU A 136 -12.32 21.52 1.84
N THR A 137 -12.10 20.38 1.18
CA THR A 137 -11.84 20.34 -0.27
C THR A 137 -13.11 20.23 -1.12
N GLN A 138 -14.28 20.06 -0.47
CA GLN A 138 -15.58 19.94 -1.13
C GLN A 138 -16.07 21.29 -1.66
N LYS A 139 -16.58 21.31 -2.89
CA LYS A 139 -17.00 22.56 -3.58
C LYS A 139 -18.13 23.33 -2.88
N SER A 140 -18.91 22.68 -2.02
CA SER A 140 -20.10 23.24 -1.37
C SER A 140 -19.87 23.76 0.06
N ARG A 141 -18.63 23.81 0.55
CA ARG A 141 -18.31 24.26 1.92
C ARG A 141 -17.34 25.44 1.92
N ALA A 142 -17.61 26.40 2.79
CA ALA A 142 -16.68 27.47 3.10
C ALA A 142 -15.41 26.90 3.74
N PHE A 143 -14.26 27.46 3.37
CA PHE A 143 -12.98 27.11 3.96
C PHE A 143 -12.89 27.74 5.35
N ILE A 144 -13.06 26.92 6.39
CA ILE A 144 -12.93 27.35 7.78
C ILE A 144 -11.92 26.43 8.45
N TRP A 145 -10.73 26.96 8.70
CA TRP A 145 -9.69 26.25 9.43
C TRP A 145 -9.94 26.37 10.93
N GLY A 146 -10.46 25.31 11.55
CA GLY A 146 -10.71 25.24 12.99
C GLY A 146 -9.74 24.28 13.68
N GLN A 147 -9.91 24.15 15.01
CA GLN A 147 -9.06 23.28 15.83
C GLN A 147 -9.05 21.82 15.35
N LYS A 148 -10.21 21.29 14.95
CA LYS A 148 -10.33 19.90 14.46
C LYS A 148 -9.49 19.63 13.20
N GLN A 149 -9.34 20.64 12.34
CA GLN A 149 -8.53 20.55 11.13
C GLN A 149 -7.04 20.64 11.45
N GLU A 150 -6.68 21.56 12.35
CA GLU A 150 -5.31 21.68 12.84
C GLU A 150 -4.85 20.39 13.53
N ASP A 151 -5.65 19.86 14.45
CA ASP A 151 -5.36 18.61 15.17
C ASP A 151 -5.17 17.45 14.19
N ALA A 152 -6.03 17.33 13.18
CA ALA A 152 -5.92 16.31 12.15
C ALA A 152 -4.67 16.47 11.28
N PHE A 153 -4.32 17.71 10.93
CA PHE A 153 -3.13 18.03 10.14
C PHE A 153 -1.85 17.68 10.92
N GLN A 154 -1.75 18.09 12.18
CA GLN A 154 -0.61 17.78 13.04
C GLN A 154 -0.52 16.27 13.32
N LEU A 155 -1.64 15.59 13.56
CA LEU A 155 -1.66 14.15 13.78
C LEU A 155 -1.18 13.38 12.55
N LEU A 156 -1.55 13.81 11.33
CA LEU A 156 -1.04 13.19 10.10
C LEU A 156 0.45 13.43 9.92
N LYS A 157 0.94 14.65 10.19
CA LYS A 157 2.38 14.94 10.17
C LYS A 157 3.15 14.04 11.14
N GLN A 158 2.67 13.93 12.37
CA GLN A 158 3.29 13.07 13.39
C GLN A 158 3.29 11.60 12.98
N LYS A 159 2.18 11.06 12.46
CA LYS A 159 2.11 9.66 12.02
C LYS A 159 2.98 9.36 10.80
N LEU A 160 3.19 10.32 9.91
CA LEU A 160 4.10 10.18 8.77
C LEU A 160 5.56 10.19 9.22
N CYS A 161 5.91 11.07 10.16
CA CYS A 161 7.26 11.14 10.73
C CYS A 161 7.60 9.90 11.58
N ASN A 162 6.63 9.38 12.34
CA ASN A 162 6.78 8.20 13.21
C ASN A 162 6.19 6.95 12.54
N SER A 163 6.27 6.86 11.22
CA SER A 163 5.68 5.75 10.47
C SER A 163 6.37 4.44 10.83
N PRO A 164 5.62 3.36 11.10
CA PRO A 164 6.20 2.05 11.34
C PRO A 164 6.82 1.50 10.06
N ILE A 165 7.83 0.66 10.21
CA ILE A 165 8.41 -0.10 9.10
C ILE A 165 7.35 -1.11 8.63
N LEU A 166 7.05 -1.12 7.34
CA LEU A 166 6.17 -2.12 6.76
C LEU A 166 7.00 -3.29 6.28
N SER A 167 6.71 -4.50 6.76
CA SER A 167 7.43 -5.68 6.33
C SER A 167 6.90 -6.20 5.00
N LEU A 168 7.81 -6.71 4.17
CA LEU A 168 7.43 -7.42 2.95
C LEU A 168 6.82 -8.78 3.33
N PRO A 169 5.78 -9.26 2.62
CA PRO A 169 5.20 -10.56 2.90
C PRO A 169 6.19 -11.67 2.56
N GLU A 170 6.36 -12.62 3.47
CA GLU A 170 7.23 -13.78 3.33
C GLU A 170 6.40 -15.04 3.07
N GLY A 171 6.28 -15.43 1.80
CA GLY A 171 5.50 -16.61 1.40
C GLY A 171 3.99 -16.41 1.43
N SER A 172 3.25 -17.52 1.40
CA SER A 172 1.79 -17.55 1.22
C SER A 172 0.99 -17.77 2.50
N ASP A 173 1.64 -17.97 3.63
CA ASP A 173 1.00 -18.51 4.83
C ASP A 173 0.92 -17.47 5.96
N ASP A 174 0.06 -17.74 6.95
CA ASP A 174 -0.06 -16.94 8.19
C ASP A 174 -0.51 -15.48 8.02
N PHE A 175 -1.32 -15.18 6.99
CA PHE A 175 -1.93 -13.86 6.86
C PHE A 175 -3.02 -13.65 7.90
N ILE A 176 -2.88 -12.57 8.67
CA ILE A 176 -3.84 -12.13 9.68
C ILE A 176 -4.42 -10.78 9.27
N LEU A 177 -5.74 -10.67 9.33
CA LEU A 177 -6.48 -9.50 8.93
C LEU A 177 -7.27 -8.95 10.11
N TYR A 178 -6.90 -7.78 10.61
CA TYR A 178 -7.70 -7.07 11.60
C TYR A 178 -8.60 -6.07 10.90
N CYS A 179 -9.90 -6.15 11.16
CA CYS A 179 -10.91 -5.31 10.52
C CYS A 179 -11.76 -4.62 11.58
N ASP A 180 -11.79 -3.29 11.53
CA ASP A 180 -12.62 -2.43 12.36
C ASP A 180 -13.58 -1.62 11.48
N ALA A 181 -14.85 -1.61 11.86
CA ALA A 181 -15.88 -0.83 11.18
C ALA A 181 -16.53 0.12 12.19
N SER A 182 -16.67 1.37 11.77
CA SER A 182 -17.34 2.40 12.55
C SER A 182 -18.23 3.25 11.66
N ASN A 183 -19.19 3.97 12.24
CA ASN A 183 -20.07 4.90 11.52
C ASN A 183 -19.33 6.03 10.79
N LEU A 184 -18.04 6.24 11.09
CA LEU A 184 -17.18 7.23 10.45
C LEU A 184 -16.40 6.65 9.26
N GLY A 185 -16.09 5.35 9.28
CA GLY A 185 -15.17 4.74 8.31
C GLY A 185 -14.84 3.29 8.62
N LEU A 186 -14.29 2.62 7.61
CA LEU A 186 -13.73 1.28 7.66
C LEU A 186 -12.21 1.36 7.80
N GLY A 187 -11.63 0.53 8.65
CA GLY A 187 -10.20 0.39 8.84
C GLY A 187 -9.80 -1.08 8.83
N CYS A 188 -8.69 -1.40 8.21
CA CYS A 188 -8.14 -2.74 8.25
C CYS A 188 -6.61 -2.72 8.31
N VAL A 189 -6.04 -3.78 8.89
CA VAL A 189 -4.61 -4.00 9.01
C VAL A 189 -4.30 -5.41 8.53
N LEU A 190 -3.36 -5.52 7.60
CA LEU A 190 -2.81 -6.80 7.16
C LEU A 190 -1.51 -7.05 7.92
N MET A 191 -1.43 -8.19 8.59
CA MET A 191 -0.27 -8.64 9.35
C MET A 191 0.13 -10.05 8.92
N GLN A 192 1.39 -10.38 9.13
CA GLN A 192 1.93 -11.73 8.95
C GLN A 192 3.01 -11.96 10.01
N ARG A 193 2.91 -13.05 10.77
CA ARG A 193 3.87 -13.41 11.84
C ARG A 193 4.23 -12.22 12.75
N ASP A 194 3.20 -11.55 13.28
CA ASP A 194 3.29 -10.35 14.13
C ASP A 194 3.94 -9.10 13.51
N LYS A 195 4.26 -9.13 12.21
CA LYS A 195 4.73 -7.96 11.47
C LYS A 195 3.59 -7.33 10.66
N VAL A 196 3.59 -6.01 10.57
CA VAL A 196 2.58 -5.28 9.80
C VAL A 196 3.03 -5.15 8.35
N ILE A 197 2.19 -5.62 7.41
CA ILE A 197 2.45 -5.51 5.97
C ILE A 197 1.85 -4.21 5.44
N ALA A 198 0.59 -3.93 5.78
CA ALA A 198 -0.09 -2.75 5.25
C ALA A 198 -1.29 -2.33 6.11
N TYR A 199 -1.51 -1.03 6.18
CA TYR A 199 -2.75 -0.43 6.67
C TYR A 199 -3.64 -0.04 5.48
N ALA A 200 -4.94 -0.22 5.64
CA ALA A 200 -5.92 0.33 4.71
C ALA A 200 -7.09 0.93 5.46
N SER A 201 -7.65 1.99 4.90
CA SER A 201 -8.84 2.62 5.47
C SER A 201 -9.66 3.28 4.38
N ARG A 202 -10.96 3.39 4.60
CA ARG A 202 -11.88 4.06 3.67
C ARG A 202 -13.01 4.75 4.40
N GLN A 203 -13.33 5.97 3.95
CA GLN A 203 -14.51 6.69 4.42
C GLN A 203 -15.80 6.02 3.95
N LEU A 204 -16.85 6.05 4.77
CA LEU A 204 -18.15 5.52 4.39
C LEU A 204 -18.83 6.42 3.35
N LYS A 205 -19.39 5.79 2.31
CA LYS A 205 -20.28 6.46 1.37
C LYS A 205 -21.59 6.83 2.08
N VAL A 206 -22.25 7.89 1.60
CA VAL A 206 -23.49 8.41 2.20
C VAL A 206 -24.56 7.33 2.39
N HIS A 207 -24.77 6.46 1.40
CA HIS A 207 -25.74 5.36 1.50
C HIS A 207 -25.35 4.27 2.51
N LYS A 208 -24.04 4.07 2.77
CA LYS A 208 -23.55 3.07 3.73
C LYS A 208 -23.59 3.56 5.17
N LYS A 209 -23.83 4.86 5.42
CA LYS A 209 -23.97 5.39 6.78
C LYS A 209 -25.22 4.89 7.50
N ASN A 210 -26.24 4.48 6.74
CA ASN A 210 -27.49 3.98 7.27
C ASN A 210 -27.48 2.45 7.47
N TYR A 211 -26.36 1.79 7.20
CA TYR A 211 -26.24 0.35 7.36
C TYR A 211 -26.09 -0.02 8.83
N THR A 212 -26.52 -1.22 9.18
CA THR A 212 -26.33 -1.75 10.54
C THR A 212 -24.85 -2.01 10.81
N THR A 213 -24.46 -2.06 12.08
CA THR A 213 -23.06 -2.35 12.47
C THR A 213 -22.57 -3.67 11.87
N HIS A 214 -23.42 -4.70 11.83
CA HIS A 214 -23.10 -5.99 11.22
C HIS A 214 -22.83 -5.92 9.71
N ASP A 215 -23.61 -5.13 8.97
CA ASP A 215 -23.39 -4.92 7.53
C ASP A 215 -22.09 -4.15 7.26
N LEU A 216 -21.74 -3.22 8.18
CA LEU A 216 -20.49 -2.46 8.10
C LEU A 216 -19.27 -3.34 8.40
N GLU A 217 -19.38 -4.25 9.38
CA GLU A 217 -18.35 -5.26 9.69
C GLU A 217 -18.11 -6.19 8.50
N LEU A 218 -19.17 -6.75 7.90
CA LEU A 218 -19.02 -7.53 6.68
C LEU A 218 -18.44 -6.69 5.53
N GLY A 219 -18.85 -5.42 5.46
CA GLY A 219 -18.37 -4.45 4.49
C GLY A 219 -16.86 -4.14 4.58
N VAL A 220 -16.27 -4.14 5.79
CA VAL A 220 -14.82 -3.97 5.96
C VAL A 220 -14.06 -5.22 5.57
N VAL A 221 -14.59 -6.42 5.85
CA VAL A 221 -13.97 -7.69 5.44
C VAL A 221 -13.90 -7.77 3.92
N VAL A 222 -15.01 -7.54 3.24
CA VAL A 222 -15.03 -7.52 1.76
C VAL A 222 -14.08 -6.47 1.19
N PHE A 223 -14.04 -5.29 1.82
CA PHE A 223 -13.13 -4.22 1.41
C PHE A 223 -11.65 -4.62 1.51
N ALA A 224 -11.27 -5.25 2.62
CA ALA A 224 -9.92 -5.70 2.87
C ALA A 224 -9.49 -6.82 1.91
N LEU A 225 -10.37 -7.81 1.67
CA LEU A 225 -10.15 -8.88 0.70
C LEU A 225 -10.01 -8.36 -0.73
N MET A 226 -10.75 -7.30 -1.11
CA MET A 226 -10.63 -6.69 -2.43
C MET A 226 -9.31 -5.94 -2.62
N ILE A 227 -8.85 -5.19 -1.61
CA ILE A 227 -7.59 -4.44 -1.69
C ILE A 227 -6.41 -5.40 -1.77
N TRP A 228 -6.34 -6.35 -0.84
CA TRP A 228 -5.22 -7.28 -0.71
C TRP A 228 -5.44 -8.58 -1.47
N ARG A 229 -6.30 -8.56 -2.49
CA ARG A 229 -6.55 -9.72 -3.35
C ARG A 229 -5.25 -10.31 -3.90
N HIS A 230 -4.28 -9.47 -4.24
CA HIS A 230 -2.99 -9.92 -4.77
C HIS A 230 -2.15 -10.71 -3.75
N TYR A 231 -2.31 -10.45 -2.44
CA TYR A 231 -1.65 -11.23 -1.38
C TYR A 231 -2.47 -12.43 -0.92
N LEU A 232 -3.80 -12.27 -0.85
CA LEU A 232 -4.69 -13.23 -0.20
C LEU A 232 -5.25 -14.29 -1.16
N TYR A 233 -5.03 -14.16 -2.47
CA TYR A 233 -5.60 -15.10 -3.43
C TYR A 233 -4.91 -16.46 -3.34
N GLY A 234 -5.69 -17.52 -3.11
CA GLY A 234 -5.18 -18.89 -2.98
C GLY A 234 -4.54 -19.20 -1.62
N THR A 235 -4.56 -18.28 -0.65
CA THR A 235 -3.96 -18.46 0.67
C THR A 235 -5.02 -18.62 1.76
N LYS A 236 -4.59 -19.17 2.91
CA LYS A 236 -5.41 -19.17 4.12
C LYS A 236 -5.13 -17.88 4.89
N CYS A 237 -6.19 -17.18 5.27
CA CYS A 237 -6.09 -16.00 6.11
C CYS A 237 -7.03 -16.09 7.31
N VAL A 238 -6.60 -15.53 8.44
CA VAL A 238 -7.38 -15.42 9.67
C VAL A 238 -7.91 -14.00 9.77
N ILE A 239 -9.22 -13.85 9.92
CA ILE A 239 -9.88 -12.54 9.97
C ILE A 239 -10.42 -12.29 11.37
N TYR A 240 -10.03 -11.17 11.96
CA TYR A 240 -10.51 -10.68 13.25
C TYR A 240 -11.44 -9.49 13.03
N THR A 241 -12.67 -9.59 13.54
CA THR A 241 -13.67 -8.51 13.54
C THR A 241 -14.35 -8.40 14.91
N ASP A 242 -14.65 -7.18 15.33
CA ASP A 242 -15.37 -6.90 16.58
C ASP A 242 -16.89 -7.08 16.41
N CYS A 243 -17.33 -8.25 15.94
CA CYS A 243 -18.76 -8.53 15.89
C CYS A 243 -19.29 -8.82 17.30
N HIS A 244 -20.21 -7.99 17.78
CA HIS A 244 -20.79 -8.11 19.12
C HIS A 244 -21.78 -9.30 19.18
N THR A 245 -21.26 -10.53 19.17
CA THR A 245 -21.96 -11.69 19.74
C THR A 245 -21.05 -12.39 20.74
N PRO A 246 -21.37 -12.36 22.06
CA PRO A 246 -20.49 -12.85 23.13
C PRO A 246 -20.30 -14.37 23.15
N SER A 247 -20.91 -15.11 22.21
CA SER A 247 -20.76 -16.57 22.06
C SER A 247 -19.90 -17.00 20.87
N ARG A 248 -19.43 -16.07 20.02
CA ARG A 248 -18.69 -16.43 18.79
C ARG A 248 -17.57 -15.42 18.49
N ARG A 249 -16.42 -15.57 19.16
CA ARG A 249 -15.12 -15.22 18.54
C ARG A 249 -14.88 -16.22 17.41
N GLY A 250 -15.57 -16.01 16.29
CA GLY A 250 -15.67 -16.97 15.20
C GLY A 250 -14.51 -16.83 14.23
N TRP A 251 -13.70 -17.87 14.13
CA TRP A 251 -12.69 -18.06 13.09
C TRP A 251 -13.39 -18.20 11.75
N ILE A 252 -13.01 -17.41 10.74
CA ILE A 252 -13.42 -17.65 9.37
C ILE A 252 -12.16 -17.99 8.57
N GLU A 253 -11.87 -19.28 8.42
CA GLU A 253 -10.97 -19.74 7.36
C GLU A 253 -11.70 -19.58 6.03
N VAL A 254 -11.40 -18.52 5.29
CA VAL A 254 -11.91 -18.36 3.92
C VAL A 254 -10.86 -18.92 2.95
N PRO A 255 -11.11 -20.04 2.25
CA PRO A 255 -10.33 -20.38 1.08
C PRO A 255 -10.63 -19.35 -0.01
N VAL A 256 -9.68 -18.48 -0.31
CA VAL A 256 -9.86 -17.44 -1.34
C VAL A 256 -9.68 -18.07 -2.72
N GLY A 257 -10.73 -18.68 -3.27
CA GLY A 257 -10.75 -19.30 -4.60
C GLY A 257 -12.16 -19.64 -5.13
N ARG A 258 -12.49 -19.10 -6.32
CA ARG A 258 -13.75 -19.19 -7.13
C ARG A 258 -15.08 -18.94 -6.38
N LYS A 259 -15.64 -17.74 -6.63
CA LYS A 259 -16.95 -17.21 -6.16
C LYS A 259 -17.14 -17.33 -4.65
N VAL A 260 -17.10 -16.18 -3.97
CA VAL A 260 -17.52 -16.03 -2.57
C VAL A 260 -19.02 -16.34 -2.45
N LEU A 261 -19.33 -17.63 -2.38
CA LEU A 261 -20.63 -18.21 -2.10
C LEU A 261 -20.37 -19.47 -1.29
N GLY A 262 -20.51 -19.33 0.02
CA GLY A 262 -20.44 -20.45 0.97
C GLY A 262 -19.20 -20.42 1.86
N ALA A 263 -19.20 -19.53 2.86
CA ALA A 263 -18.48 -19.82 4.08
C ALA A 263 -19.12 -21.08 4.70
N ARG A 264 -18.45 -22.23 4.63
CA ARG A 264 -18.89 -23.42 5.38
C ARG A 264 -18.44 -23.24 6.81
N TYR A 265 -19.40 -23.09 7.71
CA TYR A 265 -19.19 -23.34 9.13
C TYR A 265 -18.86 -24.82 9.30
N ARG A 266 -17.70 -25.14 9.88
CA ARG A 266 -17.50 -26.44 10.53
C ARG A 266 -17.92 -26.24 11.98
N GLU A 267 -18.95 -26.99 12.38
CA GLU A 267 -19.38 -27.15 13.77
C GLU A 267 -18.32 -27.87 14.60
#